data_AF-A0A7X0J4S0-F1
#
_entry.id   AF-A0A7X0J4S0-F1
#
_cell.length_a   1.000
_cell.length_b   1.000
_cell.length_c   1.000
_cell.angle_alpha   90.00
_cell.angle_beta   90.00
_cell.angle_gamma   90.00
#
_symmetry.space_group_name_H-M   'P 1'
#
loop_
_entity.id
_entity.type
_entity.pdbx_description
1 polymer ?
#
loop_
_entity_poly.entity_id
_entity_poly.type
_entity_poly.pdbx_seq_one_letter_code
_entity_poly.pdbx_strand_id
1 'polypeptide(L)'
;MSILNAVINNVEDETLREDLQERVDIILHKIKFMDKIPVACLDTNNTPNSVLNVLIEAVGGEMLEIVQQAQVLIYHQTNYNIGQLMGIVPSLLEKEWPAVTYNRVYLMEDTTAFLSDPVSFVEAMEDMAEMLYPGYFIFGNEGKRWSSFAV
;
A
#
# COMPACT_ATOMS: atom_id res chain seq x y z
N MET A 1 9.41 0.24 19.87
CA MET A 1 10.35 0.47 18.75
C MET A 1 9.68 -0.03 17.50
N SER A 2 9.55 0.80 16.46
CA SER A 2 8.85 0.45 15.23
C SER A 2 9.58 -0.68 14.50
N ILE A 3 8.86 -1.64 13.90
CA ILE A 3 9.41 -2.74 13.07
C ILE A 3 10.35 -2.18 12.00
N LEU A 4 10.00 -1.01 11.48
CA LEU A 4 10.73 -0.26 10.48
C LEU A 4 12.18 0.05 10.88
N ASN A 5 12.38 0.59 12.08
CA ASN A 5 13.72 0.91 12.58
C ASN A 5 14.54 -0.37 12.80
N ALA A 6 13.89 -1.49 13.14
CA ALA A 6 14.58 -2.77 13.28
C ALA A 6 15.06 -3.30 11.92
N VAL A 7 14.26 -3.16 10.86
CA VAL A 7 14.61 -3.61 9.51
C VAL A 7 15.77 -2.78 8.94
N ILE A 8 15.73 -1.44 9.06
CA ILE A 8 16.76 -0.55 8.50
C ILE A 8 18.08 -0.63 9.28
N ASN A 9 18.03 -0.74 10.62
CA ASN A 9 19.24 -0.82 11.43
C ASN A 9 20.07 -2.10 11.19
N ASN A 10 19.49 -3.13 10.56
CA ASN A 10 20.20 -4.36 10.21
C ASN A 10 20.99 -4.25 8.88
N VAL A 11 20.93 -3.11 8.18
CA VAL A 11 21.73 -2.87 6.98
C VAL A 11 23.19 -2.60 7.36
N GLU A 12 24.12 -3.45 6.89
CA GLU A 12 25.56 -3.31 7.16
C GLU A 12 26.20 -2.12 6.41
N ASP A 13 25.71 -1.83 5.20
CA ASP A 13 26.17 -0.70 4.40
C ASP A 13 25.61 0.62 4.95
N GLU A 14 26.50 1.45 5.49
CA GLU A 14 26.14 2.72 6.11
C GLU A 14 25.52 3.72 5.12
N THR A 15 26.02 3.77 3.88
CA THR A 15 25.49 4.69 2.86
C THR A 15 24.08 4.29 2.44
N LEU A 16 23.85 2.98 2.23
CA LEU A 16 22.52 2.48 1.93
C LEU A 16 21.54 2.69 3.09
N ARG A 17 22.00 2.46 4.33
CA ARG A 17 21.18 2.67 5.52
C ARG A 17 20.73 4.12 5.66
N GLU A 18 21.63 5.08 5.43
CA GLU A 18 21.32 6.51 5.48
C GLU A 18 20.32 6.91 4.40
N ASP A 19 20.48 6.44 3.16
CA ASP A 19 19.52 6.69 2.05
C ASP A 19 18.11 6.17 2.38
N LEU A 20 18.02 4.92 2.85
CA LEU A 20 16.75 4.30 3.22
C LEU A 20 16.08 5.03 4.38
N GLN A 21 16.87 5.44 5.38
CA GLN A 21 16.36 6.19 6.53
C GLN A 21 15.83 7.56 6.11
N GLU A 22 16.53 8.28 5.23
CA GLU A 22 16.09 9.58 4.73
C GLU A 22 14.75 9.48 4.00
N ARG A 23 14.61 8.48 3.12
CA ARG A 23 13.36 8.23 2.35
C ARG A 23 12.19 7.95 3.29
N VAL A 24 12.39 7.11 4.30
CA VAL A 24 11.37 6.85 5.33
C VAL A 24 11.03 8.11 6.11
N ASP A 25 12.03 8.88 6.54
CA ASP A 25 11.82 10.06 7.36
C ASP A 25 10.98 11.11 6.62
N ILE A 26 11.17 11.24 5.30
CA ILE A 26 10.33 12.09 4.44
C ILE A 26 8.85 11.65 4.50
N ILE A 27 8.60 10.35 4.39
CA ILE A 27 7.25 9.78 4.45
C ILE A 27 6.62 10.03 5.82
N LEU A 28 7.29 9.62 6.90
CA LEU A 28 6.78 9.73 8.26
C LEU A 28 6.58 11.19 8.69
N HIS A 29 7.45 12.11 8.24
CA HIS A 29 7.33 13.53 8.56
C HIS A 29 6.08 14.17 7.94
N LYS A 30 5.68 13.76 6.73
CA LYS A 30 4.47 14.27 6.08
C LYS A 30 3.22 13.65 6.69
N ILE A 31 3.25 12.34 6.95
CA ILE A 31 2.08 11.56 7.41
C ILE A 31 1.61 11.97 8.80
N LYS A 32 2.51 12.38 9.70
CA LYS A 32 2.12 12.85 11.04
C LYS A 32 1.17 14.05 11.05
N PHE A 33 1.02 14.75 9.92
CA PHE A 33 0.10 15.87 9.75
C PHE A 33 -1.13 15.52 8.90
N MET A 34 -1.26 14.28 8.46
CA MET A 34 -2.36 13.81 7.64
C MET A 34 -3.38 13.05 8.48
N ASP A 35 -4.65 13.15 8.10
CA ASP A 35 -5.69 12.32 8.68
C ASP A 35 -5.50 10.87 8.24
N LYS A 36 -5.90 9.93 9.11
CA LYS A 36 -5.86 8.51 8.75
C LYS A 36 -6.84 8.21 7.64
N ILE A 37 -6.44 7.33 6.72
CA ILE A 37 -7.31 6.89 5.61
C ILE A 37 -7.85 5.50 5.93
N PRO A 38 -9.18 5.31 5.99
CA PRO A 38 -9.78 3.99 6.11
C PRO A 38 -9.53 3.16 4.83
N VAL A 39 -8.86 2.02 4.98
CA VAL A 39 -8.41 1.14 3.89
C VAL A 39 -9.02 -0.24 4.10
N ALA A 40 -9.55 -0.84 3.04
CA ALA A 40 -9.86 -2.28 2.95
C ALA A 40 -8.86 -2.94 2.00
N CYS A 41 -8.41 -4.15 2.35
CA CYS A 41 -7.49 -4.94 1.56
C CYS A 41 -8.14 -6.30 1.31
N LEU A 42 -8.35 -6.65 0.05
CA LEU A 42 -9.12 -7.83 -0.37
C LEU A 42 -8.30 -8.73 -1.29
N ASP A 43 -8.61 -10.02 -1.24
CA ASP A 43 -8.13 -11.02 -2.19
C ASP A 43 -9.06 -11.15 -3.42
N THR A 44 -8.76 -12.06 -4.34
CA THR A 44 -9.61 -12.31 -5.54
C THR A 44 -10.96 -12.97 -5.23
N ASN A 45 -11.28 -13.23 -3.96
CA ASN A 45 -12.54 -13.78 -3.48
C ASN A 45 -13.32 -12.77 -2.61
N ASN A 46 -12.93 -11.48 -2.61
CA ASN A 46 -13.46 -10.44 -1.70
C ASN A 46 -13.31 -10.79 -0.21
N THR A 47 -12.31 -11.58 0.15
CA THR A 47 -11.97 -11.89 1.54
C THR A 47 -10.95 -10.88 2.07
N PRO A 48 -11.16 -10.29 3.26
CA PRO A 48 -10.19 -9.41 3.88
C PRO A 48 -8.82 -10.07 4.05
N ASN A 49 -7.77 -9.38 3.60
CA ASN A 49 -6.39 -9.82 3.67
C ASN A 49 -5.56 -8.82 4.48
N SER A 50 -4.97 -9.28 5.59
CA SER A 50 -4.18 -8.45 6.50
C SER A 50 -2.68 -8.42 6.21
N VAL A 51 -2.21 -9.04 5.13
CA VAL A 51 -0.78 -9.09 4.74
C VAL A 51 -0.16 -7.68 4.66
N LEU A 52 -0.91 -6.71 4.15
CA LEU A 52 -0.43 -5.33 3.98
C LEU A 52 -0.65 -4.44 5.22
N ASN A 53 -1.21 -4.98 6.31
CA ASN A 53 -1.61 -4.17 7.47
C ASN A 53 -0.44 -3.34 8.04
N VAL A 54 0.74 -3.97 8.15
CA VAL A 54 1.94 -3.30 8.67
C VAL A 54 2.33 -2.09 7.81
N LEU A 55 2.24 -2.20 6.48
CA LEU A 55 2.54 -1.10 5.56
C LEU A 55 1.47 -0.01 5.63
N ILE A 56 0.19 -0.42 5.58
CA ILE A 56 -0.96 0.48 5.63
C ILE A 56 -0.88 1.34 6.90
N GLU A 57 -0.73 0.73 8.07
CA GLU A 57 -0.61 1.46 9.34
C GLU A 57 0.65 2.35 9.40
N ALA A 58 1.78 1.86 8.89
CA ALA A 58 3.04 2.60 8.89
C ALA A 58 2.95 3.89 8.08
N VAL A 59 2.15 3.90 7.01
CA VAL A 59 1.92 5.08 6.19
C VAL A 59 0.59 5.79 6.50
N GLY A 60 0.04 5.66 7.70
CA GLY A 60 -1.13 6.46 8.12
C GLY A 60 -2.49 5.95 7.63
N GLY A 61 -2.55 4.76 7.04
CA GLY A 61 -3.80 4.06 6.81
C GLY A 61 -4.39 3.46 8.09
N GLU A 62 -5.68 3.15 8.04
CA GLU A 62 -6.43 2.42 9.05
C GLU A 62 -7.09 1.21 8.38
N MET A 63 -6.65 0.01 8.73
CA MET A 63 -7.17 -1.23 8.15
C MET A 63 -8.56 -1.54 8.70
N LEU A 64 -9.53 -1.69 7.78
CA LEU A 64 -10.90 -2.08 8.07
C LEU A 64 -11.25 -3.42 7.43
N GLU A 65 -12.03 -4.23 8.15
CA GLU A 65 -12.62 -5.47 7.61
C GLU A 65 -13.91 -5.19 6.81
N ILE A 66 -14.55 -4.05 7.05
CA ILE A 66 -15.83 -3.68 6.45
C ILE A 66 -15.57 -2.77 5.24
N VAL A 67 -15.68 -3.35 4.04
CA VAL A 67 -15.41 -2.66 2.75
C VAL A 67 -16.29 -1.42 2.56
N GLN A 68 -17.52 -1.44 3.06
CA GLN A 68 -18.47 -0.32 2.95
C GLN A 68 -18.05 0.92 3.76
N GLN A 69 -17.09 0.79 4.67
CA GLN A 69 -16.53 1.90 5.45
C GLN A 69 -15.17 2.36 4.92
N ALA A 70 -14.57 1.61 4.00
CA ALA A 70 -13.26 1.91 3.46
C ALA A 70 -13.35 2.99 2.36
N GLN A 71 -12.52 4.02 2.51
CA GLN A 71 -12.36 5.06 1.50
C GLN A 71 -11.40 4.64 0.38
N VAL A 72 -10.48 3.73 0.69
CA VAL A 72 -9.53 3.13 -0.26
C VAL A 72 -9.70 1.62 -0.23
N LEU A 73 -9.68 1.02 -1.42
CA LEU A 73 -9.71 -0.42 -1.59
C LEU A 73 -8.46 -0.89 -2.33
N ILE A 74 -7.73 -1.83 -1.74
CA ILE A 74 -6.52 -2.41 -2.34
C ILE A 74 -6.78 -3.90 -2.58
N TYR A 75 -6.63 -4.36 -3.82
CA TYR A 75 -6.62 -5.78 -4.13
C TYR A 75 -5.19 -6.29 -4.19
N HIS A 76 -4.94 -7.36 -3.43
CA HIS A 76 -3.66 -8.06 -3.41
C HIS A 76 -3.90 -9.57 -3.30
N GLN A 77 -3.23 -10.33 -4.17
CA GLN A 77 -3.28 -11.78 -4.20
C GLN A 77 -1.88 -12.33 -4.49
N THR A 78 -1.42 -13.26 -3.65
CA THR A 78 -0.12 -13.92 -3.84
C THR A 78 -0.07 -14.65 -5.19
N ASN A 79 1.04 -14.51 -5.91
CA ASN A 79 1.28 -15.05 -7.25
C ASN A 79 0.40 -14.48 -8.38
N TYR A 80 -0.24 -13.33 -8.19
CA TYR A 80 -1.00 -12.64 -9.24
C TYR A 80 -0.32 -11.33 -9.62
N ASN A 81 -0.23 -11.08 -10.93
CA ASN A 81 0.18 -9.78 -11.45
C ASN A 81 -1.03 -8.85 -11.66
N ILE A 82 -0.74 -7.56 -11.90
CA ILE A 82 -1.77 -6.52 -12.12
C ILE A 82 -2.71 -6.90 -13.28
N GLY A 83 -2.18 -7.45 -14.38
CA GLY A 83 -2.99 -7.84 -15.54
C GLY A 83 -4.01 -8.93 -15.23
N GLN A 84 -3.65 -9.91 -14.39
CA GLN A 84 -4.57 -10.94 -13.92
C GLN A 84 -5.63 -10.36 -12.98
N LEU A 85 -5.22 -9.48 -12.05
CA LEU A 85 -6.16 -8.79 -11.16
C LEU A 85 -7.16 -7.94 -11.96
N MET A 86 -6.71 -7.21 -12.99
CA MET A 86 -7.59 -6.43 -13.88
C MET A 86 -8.64 -7.28 -14.60
N GLY A 87 -8.37 -8.55 -14.85
CA GLY A 87 -9.33 -9.47 -15.47
C GLY A 87 -10.42 -9.96 -14.51
N ILE A 88 -10.19 -9.87 -13.19
CA ILE A 88 -11.04 -10.47 -12.16
C ILE A 88 -11.77 -9.39 -11.35
N VAL A 89 -11.02 -8.44 -10.79
CA VAL A 89 -11.49 -7.42 -9.85
C VAL A 89 -12.71 -6.64 -10.36
N PRO A 90 -12.81 -6.21 -11.64
CA PRO A 90 -13.98 -5.44 -12.09
C PRO A 90 -15.32 -6.16 -11.87
N SER A 91 -15.32 -7.49 -11.89
CA SER A 91 -16.53 -8.30 -11.66
C SER A 91 -16.89 -8.46 -10.19
N LEU A 92 -15.96 -8.15 -9.28
CA LEU A 92 -16.09 -8.27 -7.83
C LEU A 92 -16.52 -6.97 -7.15
N LEU A 93 -16.45 -5.83 -7.85
CA LEU A 93 -16.74 -4.52 -7.30
C LEU A 93 -18.24 -4.25 -7.22
N GLU A 94 -18.68 -3.70 -6.10
CA GLU A 94 -20.03 -3.14 -5.94
C GLU A 94 -19.98 -1.61 -6.08
N LYS A 95 -20.94 -1.04 -6.82
CA LYS A 95 -20.96 0.40 -7.14
C LYS A 95 -21.18 1.26 -5.90
N GLU A 96 -21.82 0.69 -4.90
CA GLU A 96 -22.19 1.32 -3.64
C GLU A 96 -20.99 1.48 -2.69
N TRP A 97 -19.86 0.81 -2.97
CA TRP A 97 -18.68 0.93 -2.12
C TRP A 97 -18.06 2.33 -2.25
N PRO A 98 -17.70 3.00 -1.13
CA PRO A 98 -17.13 4.34 -1.19
C PRO A 98 -15.87 4.40 -2.05
N ALA A 99 -14.97 3.42 -1.91
CA ALA A 99 -13.74 3.33 -2.70
C ALA A 99 -14.02 3.27 -4.22
N VAL A 100 -15.09 2.61 -4.66
CA VAL A 100 -15.49 2.57 -6.08
C VAL A 100 -16.06 3.93 -6.50
N THR A 101 -16.96 4.51 -5.69
CA THR A 101 -17.57 5.82 -5.96
C THR A 101 -16.51 6.93 -6.09
N TYR A 102 -15.44 6.87 -5.31
CA TYR A 102 -14.36 7.87 -5.31
C TYR A 102 -13.17 7.51 -6.20
N ASN A 103 -13.25 6.44 -7.01
CA ASN A 103 -12.16 5.96 -7.86
C ASN A 103 -10.85 5.70 -7.08
N ARG A 104 -10.97 5.15 -5.88
CA ARG A 104 -9.87 4.79 -4.98
C ARG A 104 -9.75 3.27 -4.85
N VAL A 105 -9.79 2.59 -5.99
CA VAL A 105 -9.54 1.15 -6.10
C VAL A 105 -8.15 0.96 -6.71
N TYR A 106 -7.30 0.21 -6.04
CA TYR A 106 -5.94 -0.06 -6.48
C TYR A 106 -5.69 -1.56 -6.58
N LEU A 107 -4.91 -1.94 -7.58
CA LEU A 107 -4.43 -3.30 -7.80
C LEU A 107 -2.95 -3.32 -7.48
N MET A 108 -2.53 -4.15 -6.54
CA MET A 108 -1.13 -4.28 -6.14
C MET A 108 -0.61 -5.65 -6.57
N GLU A 109 0.54 -5.67 -7.23
CA GLU A 109 1.25 -6.91 -7.53
C GLU A 109 1.66 -7.62 -6.24
N ASP A 110 2.00 -8.91 -6.34
CA ASP A 110 2.47 -9.68 -5.21
C ASP A 110 3.70 -9.05 -4.56
N THR A 111 3.45 -8.29 -3.51
CA THR A 111 4.48 -7.62 -2.73
C THR A 111 4.72 -8.36 -1.41
N THR A 112 4.23 -9.60 -1.22
CA THR A 112 4.35 -10.32 0.08
C THR A 112 5.78 -10.50 0.58
N ALA A 113 6.75 -10.45 -0.34
CA ALA A 113 8.17 -10.47 -0.02
C ALA A 113 8.71 -9.13 0.51
N PHE A 114 7.91 -8.07 0.69
CA PHE A 114 8.41 -6.76 1.12
C PHE A 114 9.18 -6.76 2.45
N LEU A 115 8.97 -7.76 3.31
CA LEU A 115 9.71 -7.96 4.56
C LEU A 115 11.04 -8.72 4.36
N SER A 116 11.37 -9.17 3.14
CA SER A 116 12.58 -9.95 2.88
C SER A 116 13.84 -9.11 2.97
N ASP A 117 13.75 -7.82 2.63
CA ASP A 117 14.88 -6.91 2.69
C ASP A 117 14.43 -5.44 2.91
N PRO A 118 15.33 -4.60 3.44
CA PRO A 118 15.01 -3.21 3.76
C PRO A 118 14.68 -2.33 2.55
N VAL A 119 15.24 -2.62 1.38
CA VAL A 119 14.99 -1.82 0.17
C VAL A 119 13.57 -2.05 -0.31
N SER A 120 13.17 -3.32 -0.45
CA SER A 120 11.81 -3.72 -0.81
C SER A 120 10.77 -3.17 0.18
N PHE A 121 11.12 -3.10 1.48
CA PHE A 121 10.24 -2.53 2.49
C PHE A 121 10.01 -1.04 2.28
N VAL A 122 11.06 -0.25 2.07
CA VAL A 122 10.94 1.21 1.83
C VAL A 122 10.22 1.49 0.51
N GLU A 123 10.51 0.72 -0.53
CA GLU A 123 9.81 0.83 -1.82
C GLU A 123 8.31 0.53 -1.69
N ALA A 124 7.93 -0.49 -0.93
CA ALA A 124 6.53 -0.80 -0.67
C ALA A 124 5.84 0.28 0.18
N MET A 125 6.57 0.95 1.09
CA MET A 125 6.05 2.11 1.80
C MET A 125 5.79 3.31 0.88
N GLU A 126 6.70 3.59 -0.06
CA GLU A 126 6.54 4.65 -1.05
C GLU A 126 5.29 4.40 -1.90
N ASP A 127 5.11 3.16 -2.38
CA ASP A 127 3.93 2.75 -3.13
C ASP A 127 2.64 2.95 -2.32
N MET A 128 2.63 2.50 -1.06
CA MET A 128 1.47 2.65 -0.18
C MET A 128 1.17 4.12 0.10
N ALA A 129 2.19 4.93 0.37
CA ALA A 129 2.02 6.37 0.61
C ALA A 129 1.46 7.10 -0.62
N GLU A 130 1.92 6.73 -1.83
CA GLU A 130 1.42 7.26 -3.11
C GLU A 130 -0.06 6.89 -3.33
N MET A 131 -0.46 5.64 -3.04
CA MET A 131 -1.85 5.20 -3.13
C MET A 131 -2.78 5.89 -2.11
N LEU A 132 -2.33 6.03 -0.85
CA LEU A 132 -3.15 6.57 0.24
C LEU A 132 -3.27 8.10 0.23
N TYR A 133 -2.26 8.82 -0.25
CA TYR A 133 -2.27 10.29 -0.31
C TYR A 133 -1.82 10.80 -1.69
N PRO A 134 -2.62 10.52 -2.75
CA PRO A 134 -2.27 10.95 -4.09
C PRO A 134 -2.11 12.48 -4.14
N GLY A 135 -1.03 12.93 -4.77
CA GLY A 135 -0.67 14.35 -4.90
C GLY A 135 0.20 14.91 -3.76
N TYR A 136 0.28 14.23 -2.61
CA TYR A 136 1.24 14.57 -1.56
C TYR A 136 2.55 13.79 -1.68
N PHE A 137 2.44 12.55 -2.15
CA PHE A 137 3.54 11.68 -2.52
C PHE A 137 3.46 11.43 -4.02
N ILE A 138 4.60 11.60 -4.70
CA ILE A 138 4.75 11.38 -6.14
C ILE A 138 6.12 10.74 -6.32
N PHE A 139 6.15 9.40 -6.29
CA PHE A 139 7.35 8.60 -6.49
C PHE A 139 7.39 8.01 -7.91
N GLY A 140 6.25 7.98 -8.60
CA GLY A 140 6.16 7.48 -9.97
C GLY A 140 6.25 5.96 -10.05
N ASN A 141 5.65 5.27 -9.08
CA ASN A 141 5.61 3.81 -9.02
C ASN A 141 4.31 3.22 -9.57
N GLU A 142 3.31 4.06 -9.82
CA GLU A 142 2.10 3.69 -10.55
C GLU A 142 2.45 3.09 -11.93
N GLY A 143 1.81 1.96 -12.26
CA GLY A 143 2.06 1.17 -13.46
C GLY A 143 3.27 0.24 -13.38
N LYS A 144 4.08 0.30 -12.31
CA LYS A 144 5.21 -0.63 -12.10
C LYS A 144 4.83 -1.77 -11.16
N ARG A 145 4.39 -1.45 -9.94
CA ARG A 145 4.05 -2.43 -8.87
C ARG A 145 2.60 -2.37 -8.44
N TRP A 146 1.93 -1.26 -8.73
CA TRP A 146 0.51 -1.10 -8.49
C TRP A 146 -0.12 -0.26 -9.60
N SER A 147 -1.44 -0.34 -9.76
CA SER A 147 -2.20 0.48 -10.71
C SER A 147 -3.50 0.96 -10.07
N SER A 148 -3.89 2.20 -10.35
CA SER A 148 -5.26 2.64 -10.09
C SER A 148 -6.23 1.95 -11.05
N PHE A 149 -7.45 1.74 -10.57
CA PHE A 149 -8.56 1.25 -11.34
C PHE A 149 -9.73 2.22 -11.20
N ALA A 150 -10.06 2.92 -12.28
CA ALA A 150 -11.22 3.79 -12.36
C ALA A 150 -12.34 3.07 -13.12
N VAL A 151 -13.56 3.11 -12.57
CA VAL A 151 -14.78 2.49 -13.12
C VAL A 151 -15.70 3.53 -13.72
#